data_AF-A0A3D2W7Q0-F1
#
_entry.id   AF-A0A3D2W7Q0-F1
#
_cell.length_a   1.000
_cell.length_b   1.000
_cell.length_c   1.000
_cell.angle_alpha   90.00
_cell.angle_beta   90.00
_cell.angle_gamma   90.00
#
_symmetry.space_group_name_H-M   'P 1'
#
loop_
_entity.id
_entity.type
_entity.pdbx_description
1 polymer ?
#
loop_
_entity_poly.entity_id
_entity_poly.type
_entity_poly.pdbx_seq_one_letter_code
_entity_poly.pdbx_strand_id
1 'polypeptide(L)'
;MCNLKGICDLADRYDALVMVDDSHAVGFVGKTGRGSAEYNGVMGRVDIITGTLGKALGGASGGYTSGRKEIIDLLRQRSRPYLFSNSLAPAIVGAAIELFDMLKESTALRDHLEEITMYYRKKLEENGFDVIPGNHPCVPVMFYDEKITAEFARRMVEKGVYVVAFSYPVVPKGKARIRTQLSAAHTKEDLDFAVKCFVEVRNEMGL
;
A
#
# COMPACT_ATOMS: atom_id res chain seq x y z
N MET A 1 6.68 -0.14 8.07
CA MET A 1 7.07 -1.32 7.27
C MET A 1 7.37 -2.49 8.21
N CYS A 2 7.22 -3.73 7.76
CA CYS A 2 7.56 -4.92 8.54
C CYS A 2 9.08 -5.10 8.69
N ASN A 3 9.56 -5.63 9.83
CA ASN A 3 10.96 -6.06 10.02
C ASN A 3 11.21 -7.39 9.32
N LEU A 4 11.27 -7.37 7.98
CA LEU A 4 11.44 -8.58 7.19
C LEU A 4 12.85 -9.19 7.37
N LYS A 5 13.87 -8.35 7.60
CA LYS A 5 15.22 -8.82 7.89
C LYS A 5 15.26 -9.71 9.13
N GLY A 6 14.65 -9.27 10.23
CA GLY A 6 14.58 -10.07 11.46
C GLY A 6 13.81 -11.38 11.29
N ILE A 7 12.77 -11.39 10.44
CA ILE A 7 12.03 -12.62 10.10
C ILE A 7 12.92 -13.59 9.33
N CYS A 8 13.63 -13.12 8.30
CA CYS A 8 14.59 -13.96 7.57
C CYS A 8 15.72 -14.47 8.49
N ASP A 9 16.23 -13.63 9.40
CA ASP A 9 17.29 -14.02 10.35
C ASP A 9 16.80 -15.17 11.28
N LEU A 10 15.53 -15.17 11.68
CA LEU A 10 14.92 -16.28 12.42
C LEU A 10 14.67 -17.51 11.54
N ALA A 11 14.18 -17.31 10.33
CA ALA A 11 13.91 -18.39 9.39
C ALA A 11 15.17 -19.20 9.07
N ASP A 12 16.31 -18.53 8.85
CA ASP A 12 17.61 -19.18 8.65
C ASP A 12 18.06 -19.98 9.88
N ARG A 13 17.75 -19.50 11.09
CA ARG A 13 18.10 -20.20 12.35
C ARG A 13 17.24 -21.44 12.59
N TYR A 14 15.96 -21.38 12.23
CA TYR A 14 14.97 -22.41 12.58
C TYR A 14 14.54 -23.27 11.39
N ASP A 15 15.23 -23.16 10.25
CA ASP A 15 14.93 -23.89 9.00
C ASP A 15 13.46 -23.73 8.57
N ALA A 16 13.01 -22.48 8.52
CA ALA A 16 11.64 -22.13 8.13
C ALA A 16 11.62 -21.44 6.76
N LEU A 17 10.53 -21.63 6.02
CA LEU A 17 10.28 -20.87 4.80
C LEU A 17 9.72 -19.49 5.12
N VAL A 18 10.12 -18.48 4.34
CA VAL A 18 9.58 -17.12 4.45
C VAL A 18 8.65 -16.82 3.29
N MET A 19 7.41 -16.43 3.61
CA MET A 19 6.43 -15.91 2.67
C MET A 19 6.10 -14.46 2.98
N VAL A 20 6.03 -13.62 1.96
CA VAL A 20 5.63 -12.21 2.06
C VAL A 20 4.50 -11.89 1.10
N ASP A 21 3.43 -11.29 1.61
CA ASP A 21 2.45 -10.57 0.78
C ASP A 21 2.91 -9.13 0.58
N ASP A 22 3.31 -8.81 -0.65
CA ASP A 22 3.87 -7.52 -1.04
C ASP A 22 2.86 -6.65 -1.80
N SER A 23 1.57 -6.97 -1.71
CA SER A 23 0.50 -6.28 -2.45
C SER A 23 0.43 -4.77 -2.22
N HIS A 24 0.90 -4.28 -1.07
CA HIS A 24 0.96 -2.85 -0.76
C HIS A 24 2.38 -2.29 -0.83
N ALA A 25 3.30 -2.92 -1.55
CA ALA A 25 4.68 -2.46 -1.62
C ALA A 25 5.30 -2.63 -3.00
N VAL A 26 4.97 -3.70 -3.71
CA VAL A 26 5.46 -3.90 -5.08
C VAL A 26 5.06 -2.73 -5.99
N GLY A 27 5.99 -2.28 -6.81
CA GLY A 27 5.86 -1.14 -7.73
C GLY A 27 6.39 0.19 -7.18
N PHE A 28 6.56 0.34 -5.86
CA PHE A 28 6.96 1.64 -5.29
C PHE A 28 7.77 1.60 -3.99
N VAL A 29 7.84 0.46 -3.29
CA VAL A 29 8.69 0.28 -2.10
C VAL A 29 10.04 -0.30 -2.52
N GLY A 30 11.12 0.11 -1.84
CA GLY A 30 12.49 -0.23 -2.22
C GLY A 30 13.05 0.73 -3.27
N LYS A 31 14.37 0.70 -3.48
CA LYS A 31 15.07 1.66 -4.36
C LYS A 31 14.58 1.59 -5.81
N THR A 32 14.16 0.41 -6.27
CA THR A 32 13.69 0.18 -7.64
C THR A 32 12.23 -0.29 -7.69
N GLY A 33 11.49 -0.14 -6.58
CA GLY A 33 10.08 -0.55 -6.53
C GLY A 33 9.89 -2.07 -6.46
N ARG A 34 10.93 -2.86 -6.15
CA ARG A 34 10.82 -4.33 -6.05
C ARG A 34 10.12 -4.81 -4.78
N GLY A 35 9.75 -3.88 -3.90
CA GLY A 35 8.91 -4.11 -2.75
C GLY A 35 9.69 -4.37 -1.46
N SER A 36 9.04 -5.06 -0.51
CA SER A 36 9.51 -5.11 0.88
C SER A 36 10.85 -5.83 1.05
N ALA A 37 11.14 -6.83 0.21
CA ALA A 37 12.40 -7.57 0.26
C ALA A 37 13.60 -6.70 -0.16
N GLU A 38 13.43 -5.86 -1.19
CA GLU A 38 14.46 -4.88 -1.59
C GLU A 38 14.64 -3.82 -0.52
N TYR A 39 13.55 -3.26 0.01
CA TYR A 39 13.60 -2.24 1.05
C TYR A 39 14.34 -2.71 2.31
N ASN A 40 14.21 -3.99 2.68
CA ASN A 40 14.89 -4.58 3.83
C ASN A 40 16.28 -5.16 3.51
N GLY A 41 16.74 -5.11 2.26
CA GLY A 41 18.04 -5.68 1.86
C GLY A 41 18.11 -7.21 1.99
N VAL A 42 16.99 -7.91 1.79
CA VAL A 42 16.87 -9.38 1.95
C VAL A 42 16.37 -10.08 0.69
N MET A 43 16.56 -9.46 -0.47
CA MET A 43 16.33 -10.11 -1.76
C MET A 43 17.04 -11.46 -1.81
N GLY A 44 16.33 -12.51 -2.23
CA GLY A 44 16.84 -13.88 -2.28
C GLY A 44 16.70 -14.68 -0.98
N ARG A 45 16.33 -14.04 0.15
CA ARG A 45 16.04 -14.72 1.43
C ARG A 45 14.55 -14.94 1.70
N VAL A 46 13.69 -14.53 0.77
CA VAL A 46 12.24 -14.76 0.82
C VAL A 46 11.90 -15.85 -0.19
N ASP A 47 11.34 -16.96 0.27
CA ASP A 47 11.07 -18.13 -0.58
C ASP A 47 9.82 -17.95 -1.45
N ILE A 48 8.82 -17.24 -0.94
CA ILE A 48 7.53 -17.01 -1.61
C ILE A 48 7.14 -15.54 -1.49
N ILE A 49 6.94 -14.87 -2.61
CA ILE A 49 6.40 -13.51 -2.67
C ILE A 49 5.06 -13.58 -3.38
N THR A 50 4.00 -13.12 -2.72
CA THR A 50 2.70 -12.89 -3.36
C THR A 50 2.49 -11.40 -3.59
N GLY A 51 1.76 -11.06 -4.65
CA GLY A 51 1.39 -9.69 -4.94
C GLY A 51 0.13 -9.62 -5.78
N THR A 52 -0.36 -8.39 -5.96
CA THR A 52 -1.57 -8.12 -6.75
C THR A 52 -1.25 -7.22 -7.94
N LEU A 53 -1.94 -7.48 -9.05
CA LEU A 53 -1.94 -6.62 -10.23
C LEU A 53 -2.99 -5.50 -10.13
N GLY A 54 -3.88 -5.55 -9.12
CA GLY A 54 -5.00 -4.61 -8.96
C GLY A 54 -4.68 -3.34 -8.15
N LYS A 55 -3.40 -3.08 -7.82
CA LYS A 55 -2.98 -1.89 -7.06
C LYS A 55 -1.97 -1.08 -7.87
N ALA A 56 -0.77 -0.87 -7.34
CA ALA A 56 0.29 -0.12 -8.02
C ALA A 56 0.71 -0.76 -9.35
N LEU A 57 0.46 -2.06 -9.54
CA LEU A 57 0.80 -2.79 -10.76
C LEU A 57 -0.27 -2.77 -11.86
N GLY A 58 -1.10 -1.72 -11.93
CA GLY A 58 -1.99 -1.50 -13.08
C GLY A 58 -3.44 -1.92 -12.90
N GLY A 59 -3.96 -1.84 -11.67
CA GLY A 59 -5.36 -1.53 -11.32
C GLY A 59 -6.51 -2.42 -11.81
N ALA A 60 -6.30 -3.40 -12.70
CA ALA A 60 -7.40 -4.14 -13.30
C ALA A 60 -7.87 -5.31 -12.42
N SER A 61 -7.11 -6.41 -12.40
CA SER A 61 -7.43 -7.62 -11.64
C SER A 61 -6.25 -8.59 -11.69
N GLY A 62 -6.21 -9.53 -10.76
CA GLY A 62 -5.24 -10.62 -10.73
C GLY A 62 -4.20 -10.49 -9.63
N GLY A 63 -3.40 -11.54 -9.52
CA GLY A 63 -2.30 -11.65 -8.57
C GLY A 63 -1.32 -12.72 -9.03
N TYR A 64 -0.20 -12.77 -8.35
CA TYR A 64 0.87 -13.70 -8.68
C TYR A 64 1.47 -14.27 -7.40
N THR A 65 2.13 -15.42 -7.57
CA THR A 65 3.06 -15.98 -6.59
C THR A 65 4.39 -16.17 -7.33
N SER A 66 5.44 -15.58 -6.79
CA SER A 66 6.82 -15.74 -7.25
C SER A 66 7.61 -16.48 -6.19
N GLY A 67 8.55 -17.33 -6.59
CA GLY A 67 9.34 -18.14 -5.68
C GLY A 67 10.18 -19.17 -6.41
N ARG A 68 10.74 -20.12 -5.66
CA ARG A 68 11.53 -21.24 -6.22
C ARG A 68 10.70 -22.07 -7.19
N LYS A 69 11.34 -22.60 -8.23
CA LYS A 69 10.68 -23.33 -9.32
C LYS A 69 9.84 -24.50 -8.79
N GLU A 70 10.37 -25.23 -7.83
CA GLU A 70 9.74 -26.43 -7.23
C GLU A 70 8.42 -26.06 -6.53
N ILE A 71 8.40 -24.91 -5.85
CA ILE A 71 7.20 -24.38 -5.19
C ILE A 71 6.15 -23.99 -6.23
N ILE A 72 6.57 -23.26 -7.27
CA ILE A 72 5.66 -22.81 -8.33
C ILE A 72 5.08 -24.01 -9.09
N ASP A 73 5.91 -24.99 -9.46
CA ASP A 73 5.48 -26.20 -10.15
C ASP A 73 4.46 -26.99 -9.30
N LEU A 74 4.69 -27.10 -7.99
CA LEU A 74 3.75 -27.72 -7.06
C LEU A 74 2.42 -26.96 -6.99
N LEU A 75 2.47 -25.62 -6.85
CA LEU A 75 1.27 -24.78 -6.77
C LEU A 75 0.42 -24.88 -8.04
N ARG A 76 1.04 -24.94 -9.23
CA ARG A 76 0.32 -25.11 -10.51
C ARG A 76 -0.42 -26.43 -10.60
N GLN A 77 0.04 -27.46 -9.90
CA GLN A 77 -0.56 -28.81 -9.89
C GLN A 77 -1.53 -29.05 -8.72
N ARG A 78 -1.51 -28.22 -7.67
CA ARG A 78 -2.28 -28.45 -6.43
C ARG A 78 -3.23 -27.33 -6.04
N SER A 79 -2.97 -26.10 -6.48
CA SER A 79 -3.78 -24.94 -6.11
C SER A 79 -5.13 -24.98 -6.81
N ARG A 80 -6.21 -25.21 -6.05
CA ARG A 80 -7.57 -25.28 -6.60
C ARG A 80 -7.97 -24.01 -7.35
N PRO A 81 -7.70 -22.78 -6.85
CA PRO A 81 -7.99 -21.57 -7.61
C PRO A 81 -7.21 -21.47 -8.94
N TYR A 82 -6.01 -22.03 -9.03
CA TYR A 82 -5.25 -22.05 -10.28
C TYR A 82 -5.82 -23.07 -11.27
N LEU A 83 -6.22 -24.25 -10.79
CA LEU A 83 -6.69 -25.37 -11.61
C LEU A 83 -8.15 -25.22 -12.09
N PHE A 84 -9.00 -24.62 -11.27
CA PHE A 84 -10.46 -24.62 -11.48
C PHE A 84 -11.02 -23.20 -11.66
N SER A 85 -10.21 -22.26 -12.15
CA SER A 85 -10.67 -20.91 -12.51
C SER A 85 -10.15 -20.51 -13.88
N ASN A 86 -10.87 -19.61 -14.55
CA ASN A 86 -10.46 -19.09 -15.84
C ASN A 86 -9.19 -18.25 -15.71
N SER A 87 -8.33 -18.33 -16.73
CA SER A 87 -7.14 -17.47 -16.83
C SER A 87 -7.53 -15.99 -16.97
N LEU A 88 -6.60 -15.10 -16.61
CA LEU A 88 -6.79 -13.65 -16.77
C LEU A 88 -7.03 -13.28 -18.24
N ALA A 89 -7.82 -12.24 -18.45
CA ALA A 89 -8.03 -11.69 -19.79
C ALA A 89 -6.68 -11.23 -20.40
N PRO A 90 -6.40 -11.53 -21.68
CA PRO A 90 -5.12 -11.16 -22.31
C PRO A 90 -4.77 -9.67 -22.20
N ALA A 91 -5.76 -8.77 -22.23
CA ALA A 91 -5.55 -7.33 -22.06
C ALA A 91 -4.96 -6.98 -20.67
N ILE A 92 -5.37 -7.68 -19.61
CA ILE A 92 -4.84 -7.48 -18.26
C ILE A 92 -3.38 -7.95 -18.19
N VAL A 93 -3.07 -9.08 -18.83
CA VAL A 93 -1.70 -9.60 -18.90
C VAL A 93 -0.80 -8.65 -19.68
N GLY A 94 -1.25 -8.15 -20.83
CA GLY A 94 -0.50 -7.18 -21.63
C GLY A 94 -0.21 -5.89 -20.87
N ALA A 95 -1.21 -5.30 -20.20
CA ALA A 95 -1.03 -4.11 -19.39
C ALA A 95 -0.06 -4.33 -18.21
N ALA A 96 -0.11 -5.50 -17.57
CA ALA A 96 0.81 -5.84 -16.48
C ALA A 96 2.27 -5.99 -16.97
N ILE A 97 2.48 -6.58 -18.15
CA ILE A 97 3.81 -6.71 -18.77
C ILE A 97 4.39 -5.33 -19.05
N GLU A 98 3.63 -4.47 -19.72
CA GLU A 98 4.06 -3.09 -20.03
C GLU A 98 4.42 -2.34 -18.76
N LEU A 99 3.61 -2.45 -17.71
CA LEU A 99 3.90 -1.80 -16.44
C LEU A 99 5.20 -2.34 -15.79
N PHE A 100 5.50 -3.63 -15.90
CA PHE A 100 6.79 -4.13 -15.43
C PHE A 100 7.97 -3.59 -16.23
N ASP A 101 7.80 -3.30 -17.52
CA ASP A 101 8.82 -2.68 -18.34
C ASP A 101 9.00 -1.21 -17.96
N MET A 102 7.91 -0.45 -17.79
CA MET A 102 7.95 0.93 -17.25
C MET A 102 8.69 1.03 -15.91
N LEU A 103 8.45 0.07 -14.99
CA LEU A 103 9.14 0.03 -13.69
C LEU A 103 10.63 -0.27 -13.78
N LYS A 104 11.11 -0.93 -14.86
CA LYS A 104 12.54 -1.15 -15.10
C LYS A 104 13.21 0.09 -15.70
N GLU A 105 12.48 0.85 -16.50
CA GLU A 105 13.01 2.00 -17.24
C GLU A 105 13.26 3.21 -16.34
N SER A 106 12.42 3.44 -15.33
CA SER A 106 12.51 4.63 -14.50
C SER A 106 11.94 4.45 -13.10
N THR A 107 12.55 5.12 -12.12
CA THR A 107 12.03 5.25 -10.75
C THR A 107 11.26 6.55 -10.53
N ALA A 108 11.15 7.43 -11.53
CA ALA A 108 10.65 8.79 -11.36
C ALA A 108 9.27 8.88 -10.67
N LEU A 109 8.32 8.01 -11.04
CA LEU A 109 6.99 7.96 -10.41
C LEU A 109 7.06 7.55 -8.94
N ARG A 110 7.93 6.59 -8.62
CA ARG A 110 8.15 6.11 -7.26
C ARG A 110 8.85 7.17 -6.39
N ASP A 111 9.85 7.84 -6.95
CA ASP A 111 10.59 8.90 -6.26
C ASP A 111 9.70 10.11 -5.98
N HIS A 112 8.90 10.52 -6.97
CA HIS A 112 7.86 11.55 -6.79
C HIS A 112 6.83 11.13 -5.74
N LEU A 113 6.34 9.90 -5.78
CA LEU A 113 5.40 9.38 -4.78
C LEU A 113 5.98 9.44 -3.36
N GLU A 114 7.24 9.06 -3.18
CA GLU A 114 7.93 9.16 -1.89
C GLU A 114 8.04 10.62 -1.43
N GLU A 115 8.45 11.53 -2.32
CA GLU A 115 8.55 12.98 -2.02
C GLU A 115 7.21 13.54 -1.55
N ILE A 116 6.15 13.38 -2.35
CA ILE A 116 4.84 13.96 -2.03
C ILE A 116 4.21 13.29 -0.81
N THR A 117 4.53 12.02 -0.56
CA THR A 117 4.10 11.33 0.66
C THR A 117 4.70 11.97 1.89
N MET A 118 6.02 12.22 1.89
CA MET A 118 6.69 12.87 3.01
C MET A 118 6.19 14.31 3.19
N TYR A 119 5.95 15.03 2.09
CA TYR A 119 5.35 16.37 2.11
C TYR A 119 3.98 16.37 2.81
N TYR A 120 3.06 15.51 2.36
CA TYR A 120 1.70 15.46 2.88
C TYR A 120 1.65 15.06 4.36
N ARG A 121 2.46 14.06 4.77
CA ARG A 121 2.56 13.64 6.18
C ARG A 121 3.01 14.80 7.06
N LYS A 122 4.06 15.50 6.66
CA LYS A 122 4.58 16.66 7.36
C LYS A 122 3.52 17.76 7.49
N LYS A 123 2.77 18.05 6.42
CA LYS A 123 1.70 19.05 6.45
C LYS A 123 0.57 18.69 7.41
N LEU A 124 0.16 17.42 7.47
CA LEU A 124 -0.83 16.96 8.44
C LEU A 124 -0.33 17.13 9.88
N GLU A 125 0.90 16.70 10.15
CA GLU A 125 1.54 16.81 11.47
C GLU A 125 1.70 18.29 11.90
N GLU A 126 2.16 19.16 11.01
CA GLU A 126 2.28 20.62 11.24
C GLU A 126 0.94 21.28 11.56
N ASN A 127 -0.16 20.72 11.04
CA ASN A 127 -1.52 21.20 11.33
C ASN A 127 -2.14 20.50 12.56
N GLY A 128 -1.38 19.70 13.31
CA GLY A 128 -1.81 19.09 14.56
C GLY A 128 -2.62 17.79 14.41
N PHE A 129 -2.57 17.13 13.25
CA PHE A 129 -3.16 15.81 13.09
C PHE A 129 -2.22 14.71 13.61
N ASP A 130 -2.79 13.74 14.31
CA ASP A 130 -2.08 12.53 14.71
C ASP A 130 -1.99 11.56 13.53
N VAL A 131 -0.76 11.34 13.04
CA VAL A 131 -0.46 10.44 11.92
C VAL A 131 0.48 9.36 12.41
N ILE A 132 0.16 8.08 12.15
CA ILE A 132 1.07 6.99 12.54
C ILE A 132 2.43 7.21 11.84
N PRO A 133 3.57 7.19 12.54
CA PRO A 133 4.87 7.43 11.92
C PRO A 133 5.18 6.45 10.78
N GLY A 134 5.86 6.94 9.74
CA GLY A 134 6.33 6.13 8.61
C GLY A 134 6.48 6.93 7.32
N ASN A 135 6.83 6.22 6.24
CA ASN A 135 7.06 6.78 4.90
C ASN A 135 6.13 6.16 3.84
N HIS A 136 5.16 5.34 4.25
CA HIS A 136 4.29 4.62 3.32
C HIS A 136 3.22 5.55 2.71
N PRO A 137 2.89 5.46 1.41
CA PRO A 137 1.87 6.30 0.74
C PRO A 137 0.43 6.13 1.26
N CYS A 138 0.19 5.07 2.04
CA CYS A 138 -1.02 4.96 2.87
C CYS A 138 -0.79 5.76 4.16
N VAL A 139 -1.45 6.91 4.28
CA VAL A 139 -1.30 7.83 5.41
C VAL A 139 -2.52 7.70 6.33
N PRO A 140 -2.38 7.07 7.52
CA PRO A 140 -3.47 6.96 8.49
C PRO A 140 -3.52 8.19 9.39
N VAL A 141 -4.61 8.95 9.32
CA VAL A 141 -4.94 10.05 10.24
C VAL A 141 -5.83 9.51 11.35
N MET A 142 -5.38 9.60 12.60
CA MET A 142 -6.00 8.97 13.75
C MET A 142 -7.10 9.84 14.36
N PHE A 143 -8.26 9.21 14.61
CA PHE A 143 -9.41 9.85 15.24
C PHE A 143 -9.92 9.07 16.46
N TYR A 144 -9.56 7.79 16.56
CA TYR A 144 -9.81 6.86 17.66
C TYR A 144 -11.29 6.49 17.91
N ASP A 145 -12.24 7.40 17.67
CA ASP A 145 -13.68 7.18 17.75
C ASP A 145 -14.32 6.93 16.37
N GLU A 146 -15.17 5.91 16.30
CA GLU A 146 -15.76 5.44 15.04
C GLU A 146 -16.77 6.43 14.46
N LYS A 147 -17.59 7.08 15.30
CA LYS A 147 -18.63 8.02 14.85
C LYS A 147 -17.99 9.31 14.38
N ILE A 148 -17.03 9.82 15.13
CA ILE A 148 -16.25 11.01 14.75
C ILE A 148 -15.54 10.76 13.42
N THR A 149 -14.86 9.61 13.26
CA THR A 149 -14.14 9.28 12.02
C THR A 149 -15.08 9.22 10.81
N ALA A 150 -16.25 8.58 10.96
CA ALA A 150 -17.22 8.45 9.88
C ALA A 150 -17.83 9.79 9.47
N GLU A 151 -18.20 10.64 10.45
CA GLU A 151 -18.73 11.97 10.19
C GLU A 151 -17.67 12.88 9.55
N PHE A 152 -16.43 12.82 10.04
CA PHE A 152 -15.32 13.58 9.45
C PHE A 152 -15.09 13.20 7.98
N ALA A 153 -15.06 11.89 7.67
CA ALA A 153 -14.92 11.43 6.29
C ALA A 153 -16.08 11.89 5.39
N ARG A 154 -17.32 11.88 5.91
CA ARG A 154 -18.50 12.38 5.19
C ARG A 154 -18.36 13.85 4.81
N ARG A 155 -17.93 14.70 5.76
CA ARG A 155 -17.71 16.14 5.51
C ARG A 155 -16.54 16.42 4.57
N MET A 156 -15.48 15.61 4.62
CA MET A 156 -14.38 15.69 3.65
C MET A 156 -14.88 15.46 2.22
N VAL A 157 -15.77 14.48 2.02
CA VAL A 157 -16.41 14.21 0.71
C VAL A 157 -17.25 15.40 0.27
N GLU A 158 -18.01 16.04 1.16
CA GLU A 158 -18.79 17.26 0.85
C GLU A 158 -17.91 18.43 0.41
N LYS A 159 -16.66 18.49 0.90
CA LYS A 159 -15.65 19.46 0.46
C LYS A 159 -14.88 19.03 -0.81
N GLY A 160 -15.28 17.93 -1.44
CA GLY A 160 -14.68 17.45 -2.68
C GLY A 160 -13.44 16.55 -2.49
N VAL A 161 -13.16 16.09 -1.27
CA VAL A 161 -12.02 15.21 -0.98
C VAL A 161 -12.53 13.83 -0.59
N TYR A 162 -12.43 12.88 -1.52
CA TYR A 162 -12.84 11.50 -1.26
C TYR A 162 -11.86 10.80 -0.31
N VAL A 163 -12.33 10.48 0.90
CA VAL A 163 -11.59 9.71 1.89
C VAL A 163 -12.48 8.65 2.52
N VAL A 164 -11.85 7.59 3.05
CA VAL A 164 -12.57 6.47 3.66
C VAL A 164 -12.20 6.35 5.13
N ALA A 165 -13.24 6.32 5.97
CA ALA A 165 -13.13 6.00 7.38
C ALA A 165 -12.94 4.48 7.56
N PHE A 166 -11.99 4.11 8.43
CA PHE A 166 -11.74 2.74 8.85
C PHE A 166 -12.08 2.61 10.34
N SER A 167 -13.02 1.74 10.66
CA SER A 167 -13.45 1.36 12.01
C SER A 167 -13.48 -0.16 12.16
N TYR A 168 -13.89 -0.66 13.33
CA TYR A 168 -14.10 -2.09 13.53
C TYR A 168 -15.11 -2.67 12.51
N PRO A 169 -14.88 -3.87 11.93
CA PRO A 169 -13.83 -4.85 12.24
C PRO A 169 -12.52 -4.69 11.47
N VAL A 170 -12.41 -3.67 10.59
CA VAL A 170 -11.23 -3.49 9.73
C VAL A 170 -10.01 -3.02 10.53
N VAL A 171 -10.26 -2.27 11.60
CA VAL A 171 -9.24 -1.85 12.58
C VAL A 171 -9.71 -2.17 14.00
N PRO A 172 -8.80 -2.34 14.98
CA PRO A 172 -9.20 -2.58 16.37
C PRO A 172 -10.12 -1.47 16.91
N LYS A 173 -10.99 -1.82 17.85
CA LYS A 173 -11.84 -0.84 18.56
C LYS A 173 -10.98 0.24 19.20
N GLY A 174 -11.46 1.48 19.17
CA GLY A 174 -10.72 2.63 19.71
C GLY A 174 -9.50 3.03 18.87
N LYS A 175 -9.36 2.53 17.63
CA LYS A 175 -8.29 2.87 16.67
C LYS A 175 -8.86 3.31 15.33
N ALA A 176 -10.05 3.91 15.34
CA ALA A 176 -10.67 4.44 14.15
C ALA A 176 -9.80 5.55 13.51
N ARG A 177 -9.76 5.57 12.18
CA ARG A 177 -8.85 6.43 11.41
C ARG A 177 -9.35 6.66 10.00
N ILE A 178 -8.95 7.77 9.40
CA ILE A 178 -9.09 7.99 7.96
C ILE A 178 -7.78 7.57 7.30
N ARG A 179 -7.84 6.67 6.32
CA ARG A 179 -6.64 6.24 5.57
C ARG A 179 -6.64 6.86 4.19
N THR A 180 -5.84 7.91 4.00
CA THR A 180 -5.58 8.46 2.67
C THR A 180 -4.54 7.61 1.95
N GLN A 181 -4.65 7.53 0.63
CA GLN A 181 -3.79 6.71 -0.22
C GLN A 181 -3.29 7.61 -1.34
N LEU A 182 -2.02 7.93 -1.30
CA LEU A 182 -1.42 8.83 -2.28
C LEU A 182 -1.09 8.08 -3.57
N SER A 183 -1.22 8.79 -4.68
CA SER A 183 -0.83 8.37 -6.01
C SER A 183 0.23 9.33 -6.54
N ALA A 184 1.14 8.84 -7.38
CA ALA A 184 2.11 9.70 -8.08
C ALA A 184 1.44 10.74 -8.98
N ALA A 185 0.14 10.57 -9.27
CA ALA A 185 -0.66 11.55 -10.00
C ALA A 185 -1.05 12.79 -9.17
N HIS A 186 -0.97 12.73 -7.84
CA HIS A 186 -1.29 13.89 -7.01
C HIS A 186 -0.20 14.96 -7.10
N THR A 187 -0.63 16.21 -7.18
CA THR A 187 0.20 17.40 -7.10
C THR A 187 0.31 17.91 -5.67
N LYS A 188 1.24 18.84 -5.39
CA LYS A 188 1.33 19.46 -4.06
C LYS A 188 0.09 20.31 -3.77
N GLU A 189 -0.50 20.88 -4.81
CA GLU A 189 -1.72 21.67 -4.76
C GLU A 189 -2.92 20.81 -4.34
N ASP A 190 -3.05 19.59 -4.87
CA ASP A 190 -4.09 18.63 -4.44
C ASP A 190 -3.93 18.29 -2.95
N LEU A 191 -2.69 18.09 -2.51
CA LEU A 191 -2.36 17.72 -1.13
C LEU A 191 -2.60 18.89 -0.17
N ASP A 192 -2.23 20.10 -0.54
CA ASP A 192 -2.51 21.32 0.23
C ASP A 192 -4.01 21.58 0.32
N PHE A 193 -4.76 21.38 -0.76
CA PHE A 193 -6.22 21.43 -0.75
C PHE A 193 -6.81 20.41 0.23
N ALA A 194 -6.35 19.15 0.17
CA ALA A 194 -6.81 18.12 1.09
C ALA A 194 -6.52 18.49 2.56
N VAL A 195 -5.31 18.95 2.88
CA VAL A 195 -4.95 19.37 4.25
C VAL A 195 -5.79 20.55 4.71
N LYS A 196 -6.04 21.54 3.84
CA LYS A 196 -6.94 22.66 4.14
C LYS A 196 -8.34 22.15 4.50
N CYS A 197 -8.90 21.23 3.72
CA CYS A 197 -10.21 20.63 4.02
C CYS A 197 -10.20 19.87 5.35
N PHE A 198 -9.13 19.12 5.66
CA PHE A 198 -8.97 18.46 6.96
C PHE A 198 -9.05 19.49 8.11
N VAL A 199 -8.31 20.60 8.02
CA VAL A 199 -8.33 21.66 9.04
C VAL A 199 -9.73 22.29 9.18
N GLU A 200 -10.38 22.60 8.06
CA GLU A 200 -11.73 23.18 8.08
C GLU A 200 -12.75 22.25 8.73
N VAL A 201 -12.78 20.96 8.35
CA VAL A 201 -13.71 19.98 8.93
C VAL A 201 -13.47 19.81 10.42
N ARG A 202 -12.20 19.75 10.85
CA ARG A 202 -11.85 19.68 12.28
C ARG A 202 -12.46 20.86 13.05
N ASN A 203 -12.26 22.08 12.55
CA ASN A 203 -12.76 23.29 13.19
C ASN A 203 -14.30 23.33 13.21
N GLU A 204 -14.96 22.94 12.13
CA GLU A 204 -16.43 22.84 12.03
C GLU A 204 -17.04 21.79 12.98
N MET A 205 -16.26 20.76 13.33
CA MET A 205 -16.66 19.71 14.28
C MET A 205 -16.29 20.04 15.72
N GLY A 206 -15.53 21.12 15.97
CA GLY A 206 -15.06 21.49 17.30
C GLY A 206 -14.05 20.51 17.90
N LEU A 207 -13.21 19.90 17.05
CA LEU A 207 -12.18 18.92 17.41
C LEU A 207 -10.78 19.54 17.57
#